data_AF-A0A0K2RC07-F1
#
_entry.id   AF-A0A0K2RC07-F1
#
_cell.length_a   1.000
_cell.length_b   1.000
_cell.length_c   1.000
_cell.angle_alpha   90.00
_cell.angle_beta   90.00
_cell.angle_gamma   90.00
#
_symmetry.space_group_name_H-M   'P 1'
#
loop_
_entity.id
_entity.type
_entity.pdbx_description
1 polymer ?
#
loop_
_entity_poly.entity_id
_entity_poly.type
_entity_poly.pdbx_seq_one_letter_code
_entity_poly.pdbx_strand_id
1 'polypeptide(L)'
;MTLNETIARLRAGHLMVRDAREWDELSMDLGRAYESNDDELIEQLQPQFLQSWRTVTRYVLRDTFDAAGIAVTDPSHPWGIARLTAKGTSCEPLLCHTDEAGNERAEPGTEGGPRLLTFADAMTNYVDCLSRLFDELDTANS
;
A
#
# COMPACT_ATOMS: atom_id res chain seq x y z
N MET A 1 20.48 6.14 2.60
CA MET A 1 19.34 6.50 3.47
C MET A 1 19.09 5.33 4.40
N THR A 2 18.68 5.55 5.65
CA THR A 2 18.36 4.46 6.60
C THR A 2 16.89 4.03 6.48
N LEU A 3 16.55 2.86 7.03
CA LEU A 3 15.17 2.37 7.13
C LEU A 3 14.28 3.39 7.85
N ASN A 4 14.71 3.88 9.02
CA ASN A 4 13.94 4.83 9.83
C ASN A 4 13.71 6.17 9.11
N GLU A 5 14.70 6.69 8.39
CA GLU A 5 14.55 7.90 7.57
C GLU A 5 13.56 7.68 6.42
N THR A 6 13.63 6.51 5.78
CA THR A 6 12.73 6.14 4.68
C THR A 6 11.29 6.04 5.18
N ILE A 7 11.06 5.38 6.32
CA ILE A 7 9.73 5.27 6.96
C ILE A 7 9.19 6.64 7.34
N ALA A 8 10.02 7.51 7.92
CA ALA A 8 9.60 8.85 8.31
C ALA A 8 9.17 9.69 7.10
N ARG A 9 9.95 9.64 6.00
CA ARG A 9 9.64 10.37 4.75
C ARG A 9 8.43 9.78 4.03
N LEU A 10 8.28 8.46 4.00
CA LEU A 10 7.10 7.75 3.51
C LEU A 10 5.84 8.29 4.21
N ARG A 11 5.83 8.24 5.55
CA ARG A 11 4.67 8.68 6.34
C ARG A 11 4.39 10.16 6.11
N ALA A 12 5.42 11.00 6.11
CA ALA A 12 5.29 12.43 5.83
C ALA A 12 4.71 12.70 4.43
N GLY A 13 5.17 11.96 3.40
CA GLY A 13 4.69 12.12 2.03
C GLY A 13 3.20 11.81 1.87
N HIS A 14 2.69 10.78 2.55
CA HIS A 14 1.25 10.53 2.58
C HIS A 14 0.48 11.61 3.37
N LEU A 15 1.04 12.06 4.49
CA LEU A 15 0.43 13.10 5.34
C LEU A 15 0.46 14.52 4.72
N MET A 16 1.32 14.76 3.73
CA MET A 16 1.31 16.01 2.95
C MET A 16 0.12 16.10 2.00
N VAL A 17 -0.42 14.95 1.57
CA VAL A 17 -1.52 14.91 0.60
C VAL A 17 -2.87 14.85 1.31
N ARG A 18 -2.96 14.07 2.38
CA ARG A 18 -4.15 13.92 3.23
C ARG A 18 -3.74 13.59 4.64
N ASP A 19 -4.46 14.10 5.63
CA ASP A 19 -4.25 13.69 7.01
C ASP A 19 -4.67 12.21 7.24
N ALA A 20 -4.29 11.65 8.39
CA ALA A 20 -4.59 10.24 8.67
C ALA A 20 -6.09 9.94 8.69
N ARG A 21 -6.92 10.88 9.16
CA ARG A 21 -8.37 10.71 9.25
C ARG A 21 -8.99 10.74 7.85
N GLU A 22 -8.53 11.62 6.97
CA GLU A 22 -8.97 11.66 5.58
C GLU A 22 -8.63 10.36 4.84
N TRP A 23 -7.47 9.74 5.12
CA TRP A 23 -7.16 8.42 4.59
C TRP A 23 -8.09 7.33 5.13
N ASP A 24 -8.38 7.35 6.43
CA ASP A 24 -9.30 6.41 7.08
C ASP A 24 -10.75 6.57 6.58
N GLU A 25 -11.18 7.80 6.31
CA GLU A 25 -12.51 8.10 5.75
C GLU A 25 -12.67 7.47 4.36
N LEU A 26 -11.64 7.50 3.50
CA LEU A 26 -11.69 6.84 2.20
C LEU A 26 -11.80 5.32 2.31
N SER A 27 -11.05 4.70 3.23
CA SER A 27 -11.17 3.26 3.51
C SER A 27 -12.55 2.92 4.07
N MET A 28 -13.09 3.76 4.94
CA MET A 28 -14.41 3.56 5.55
C MET A 28 -15.55 3.69 4.53
N ASP A 29 -15.51 4.69 3.67
CA ASP A 29 -16.56 4.92 2.66
C ASP A 29 -16.59 3.79 1.62
N LEU A 30 -15.43 3.36 1.14
CA LEU A 30 -15.35 2.21 0.24
C LEU A 30 -15.71 0.90 0.96
N GLY A 31 -15.31 0.73 2.22
CA GLY A 31 -15.69 -0.42 3.04
C GLY A 31 -17.21 -0.53 3.22
N ARG A 32 -17.89 0.59 3.50
CA ARG A 32 -19.36 0.64 3.59
C ARG A 32 -20.03 0.26 2.28
N ALA A 33 -19.50 0.72 1.14
CA ALA A 33 -20.03 0.36 -0.17
C ALA A 33 -19.96 -1.16 -0.42
N TYR A 34 -18.86 -1.81 -0.01
CA TYR A 34 -18.75 -3.27 -0.03
C TYR A 34 -19.73 -3.95 0.95
N GLU A 35 -19.87 -3.44 2.18
CA GLU A 35 -20.82 -3.99 3.16
C GLU A 35 -22.28 -3.91 2.68
N SER A 36 -22.63 -2.86 1.93
CA SER A 36 -23.98 -2.68 1.37
C SER A 36 -24.19 -3.34 0.00
N ASN A 37 -23.15 -3.96 -0.60
CA ASN A 37 -23.15 -4.44 -1.98
C ASN A 37 -23.62 -3.37 -2.99
N ASP A 38 -23.14 -2.14 -2.83
CA ASP A 38 -23.46 -1.03 -3.74
C ASP A 38 -22.43 -0.99 -4.89
N ASP A 39 -22.68 -1.80 -5.92
CA ASP A 39 -21.75 -1.98 -7.05
C ASP A 39 -21.44 -0.66 -7.78
N GLU A 40 -22.43 0.23 -7.94
CA GLU A 40 -22.23 1.53 -8.59
C GLU A 40 -21.28 2.41 -7.77
N LEU A 41 -21.48 2.44 -6.44
CA LEU A 41 -20.62 3.19 -5.54
C LEU A 41 -19.21 2.57 -5.45
N ILE A 42 -19.09 1.23 -5.48
CA ILE A 42 -17.80 0.53 -5.53
C ILE A 42 -17.05 0.92 -6.82
N GLU A 43 -17.70 0.84 -7.98
CA GLU A 43 -17.12 1.21 -9.29
C GLU A 43 -16.64 2.67 -9.31
N GLN A 44 -17.34 3.55 -8.61
CA GLN A 44 -16.97 4.95 -8.48
C GLN A 44 -15.78 5.18 -7.53
N LEU A 45 -15.80 4.57 -6.34
CA LEU A 45 -14.86 4.84 -5.24
C LEU A 45 -13.55 4.08 -5.37
N GLN A 46 -13.59 2.80 -5.78
CA GLN A 46 -12.42 1.92 -5.77
C GLN A 46 -11.27 2.44 -6.64
N PRO A 47 -11.47 2.90 -7.89
CA PRO A 47 -10.36 3.38 -8.72
C PRO A 47 -9.69 4.61 -8.11
N GLN A 48 -10.48 5.54 -7.55
CA GLN A 48 -9.98 6.78 -6.95
C GLN A 48 -9.22 6.51 -5.65
N PHE A 49 -9.71 5.58 -4.83
CA PHE A 49 -9.04 5.10 -3.63
C PHE A 49 -7.65 4.53 -3.97
N LEU A 50 -7.59 3.56 -4.89
CA LEU A 50 -6.33 2.92 -5.29
C LEU A 50 -5.36 3.93 -5.93
N GLN A 51 -5.86 4.77 -6.84
CA GLN A 51 -5.04 5.77 -7.53
C GLN A 51 -4.44 6.78 -6.57
N SER A 52 -5.18 7.17 -5.53
CA SER A 52 -4.69 8.12 -4.52
C SER A 52 -3.41 7.62 -3.84
N TRP A 53 -3.42 6.39 -3.35
CA TRP A 53 -2.25 5.77 -2.71
C TRP A 53 -1.10 5.58 -3.69
N ARG A 54 -1.38 5.00 -4.87
CA ARG A 54 -0.40 4.74 -5.93
C ARG A 54 0.32 6.02 -6.38
N THR A 55 -0.42 7.12 -6.51
CA THR A 55 0.13 8.41 -6.96
C THR A 55 1.13 8.97 -5.95
N VAL A 56 0.82 8.92 -4.66
CA VAL A 56 1.74 9.38 -3.61
C VAL A 56 3.04 8.56 -3.65
N THR A 57 2.94 7.24 -3.67
CA THR A 57 4.12 6.35 -3.71
C THR A 57 4.96 6.57 -4.96
N ARG A 58 4.33 6.67 -6.13
CA ARG A 58 5.04 6.77 -7.41
C ARG A 58 5.63 8.14 -7.69
N TYR A 59 4.98 9.21 -7.26
CA TYR A 59 5.36 10.58 -7.66
C TYR A 59 5.86 11.43 -6.50
N VAL A 60 5.20 11.40 -5.34
CA VAL A 60 5.64 12.19 -4.18
C VAL A 60 6.86 11.55 -3.51
N LEU A 61 6.89 10.22 -3.46
CA LEU A 61 7.90 9.46 -2.73
C LEU A 61 9.02 8.90 -3.61
N ARG A 62 9.02 9.21 -4.91
CA ARG A 62 10.01 8.71 -5.87
C ARG A 62 11.44 8.94 -5.40
N ASP A 63 11.79 10.19 -5.10
CA ASP A 63 13.15 10.54 -4.68
C ASP A 63 13.52 9.91 -3.34
N THR A 64 12.54 9.62 -2.48
CA THR A 64 12.76 8.91 -1.22
C THR A 64 13.16 7.46 -1.48
N PHE A 65 12.45 6.74 -2.34
CA PHE A 65 12.78 5.36 -2.69
C PHE A 65 14.06 5.26 -3.53
N ASP A 66 14.26 6.16 -4.50
CA ASP A 66 15.49 6.21 -5.30
C ASP A 66 16.73 6.43 -4.41
N ALA A 67 16.65 7.34 -3.43
CA ALA A 67 17.73 7.58 -2.47
C ALA A 67 17.94 6.44 -1.44
N ALA A 68 16.95 5.56 -1.28
CA ALA A 68 17.05 4.32 -0.52
C ALA A 68 17.54 3.13 -1.36
N GLY A 69 17.73 3.31 -2.67
CA GLY A 69 18.11 2.22 -3.58
C GLY A 69 16.98 1.23 -3.87
N ILE A 70 15.72 1.68 -3.74
CA ILE A 70 14.51 0.88 -3.94
C ILE A 70 13.85 1.32 -5.24
N ALA A 71 13.69 0.39 -6.18
CA ALA A 71 12.93 0.61 -7.40
C ALA A 71 11.42 0.49 -7.13
N VAL A 72 10.64 1.40 -7.70
CA VAL A 72 9.18 1.43 -7.60
C VAL A 72 8.57 1.16 -8.98
N THR A 73 7.81 0.07 -9.10
CA THR A 73 7.05 -0.26 -10.32
C THR A 73 5.57 -0.46 -10.00
N ASP A 74 4.75 -0.64 -11.04
CA ASP A 74 3.33 -0.90 -10.86
C ASP A 74 3.09 -2.18 -10.03
N PRO A 75 2.08 -2.20 -9.16
CA PRO A 75 1.75 -3.35 -8.33
C PRO A 75 1.19 -4.50 -9.17
N SER A 76 1.48 -5.73 -8.76
CA SER A 76 0.92 -6.95 -9.35
C SER A 76 -0.42 -7.30 -8.70
N HIS A 77 -0.57 -7.02 -7.39
CA HIS A 77 -1.80 -7.27 -6.65
C HIS A 77 -2.86 -6.18 -6.92
N PRO A 78 -4.16 -6.51 -7.07
CA PRO A 78 -5.21 -5.51 -7.32
C PRO A 78 -5.30 -4.40 -6.26
N TRP A 79 -5.02 -4.76 -4.99
CA TRP A 79 -4.97 -3.85 -3.83
C TRP A 79 -3.55 -3.41 -3.46
N GLY A 80 -2.56 -3.77 -4.27
CA GLY A 80 -1.19 -3.31 -4.07
C GLY A 80 -1.03 -1.83 -4.38
N ILE A 81 -0.19 -1.16 -3.59
CA ILE A 81 0.11 0.25 -3.78
C ILE A 81 1.25 0.43 -4.79
N ALA A 82 2.30 -0.37 -4.67
CA ALA A 82 3.39 -0.42 -5.63
C ALA A 82 4.15 -1.73 -5.45
N ARG A 83 4.92 -2.12 -6.47
CA ARG A 83 5.94 -3.14 -6.31
C ARG A 83 7.26 -2.46 -5.97
N LEU A 84 7.73 -2.68 -4.75
CA LEU A 84 9.00 -2.17 -4.24
C LEU A 84 10.06 -3.27 -4.41
N THR A 85 11.19 -2.94 -5.04
CA THR A 85 12.25 -3.91 -5.32
C THR A 85 13.62 -3.39 -4.95
N ALA A 86 14.38 -4.18 -4.20
CA ALA A 86 15.79 -3.95 -3.91
C ALA A 86 16.56 -5.26 -4.03
N LYS A 87 17.70 -5.26 -4.73
CA LYS A 87 18.62 -6.41 -4.85
C LYS A 87 17.97 -7.75 -5.26
N GLY A 88 16.91 -7.70 -6.06
CA GLY A 88 16.20 -8.90 -6.54
C GLY A 88 15.08 -9.37 -5.61
N THR A 89 14.95 -8.80 -4.41
CA THR A 89 13.82 -9.01 -3.51
C THR A 89 12.74 -7.99 -3.82
N SER A 90 11.49 -8.45 -3.95
CA SER A 90 10.32 -7.60 -4.18
C SER A 90 9.29 -7.79 -3.07
N CYS A 91 8.56 -6.72 -2.76
CA CYS A 91 7.39 -6.75 -1.88
C CYS A 91 6.34 -5.74 -2.36
N GLU A 92 5.09 -5.95 -1.98
CA GLU A 92 3.98 -5.06 -2.29
C GLU A 92 3.23 -4.70 -1.00
N PRO A 93 3.30 -3.44 -0.53
CA PRO A 93 2.39 -2.99 0.52
C PRO A 93 0.97 -2.93 -0.03
N LEU A 94 0.03 -3.49 0.74
CA LEU A 94 -1.37 -3.64 0.34
C LEU A 94 -2.28 -2.65 1.08
N LEU A 95 -3.48 -2.43 0.54
CA LEU A 95 -4.53 -1.59 1.14
C LEU A 95 -5.69 -2.40 1.74
N CYS A 96 -5.56 -3.72 1.76
CA CYS A 96 -6.52 -4.63 2.38
C CYS A 96 -5.80 -5.67 3.20
N HIS A 97 -6.52 -6.30 4.13
CA HIS A 97 -6.04 -7.51 4.78
C HIS A 97 -5.96 -8.64 3.75
N THR A 98 -4.85 -9.38 3.76
CA THR A 98 -4.76 -10.69 3.09
C THR A 98 -5.18 -11.74 4.09
N ASP A 99 -6.25 -12.46 3.84
CA ASP A 99 -6.52 -13.68 4.59
C ASP A 99 -5.35 -14.65 4.30
N GLU A 100 -4.65 -15.09 5.34
CA GLU A 100 -3.48 -15.99 5.25
C GLU A 100 -3.81 -17.36 4.61
N ALA A 101 -5.05 -17.60 4.22
CA ALA A 101 -5.46 -18.77 3.44
C ALA A 101 -5.26 -18.53 1.92
N GLY A 102 -4.01 -18.28 1.51
CA GLY A 102 -3.43 -18.52 0.19
C GLY A 102 -4.35 -18.68 -1.04
N ASN A 103 -5.28 -17.76 -1.27
CA ASN A 103 -6.06 -17.73 -2.50
C ASN A 103 -5.91 -16.37 -3.14
N GLU A 104 -4.97 -16.27 -4.08
CA GLU A 104 -4.70 -15.11 -4.95
C GLU A 104 -5.86 -14.82 -5.93
N ARG A 105 -7.05 -15.32 -5.62
CA ARG A 105 -8.31 -14.99 -6.26
C ARG A 105 -9.31 -14.81 -5.14
N ALA A 106 -9.60 -13.56 -4.81
CA ALA A 106 -10.93 -13.26 -4.31
C ALA A 106 -11.90 -13.74 -5.39
N GLU A 107 -12.45 -14.94 -5.21
CA GLU A 107 -13.57 -15.44 -6.00
C GLU A 107 -14.69 -14.38 -5.92
N PRO A 108 -15.37 -14.06 -7.04
CA PRO A 108 -16.52 -13.17 -7.01
C PRO A 108 -17.64 -13.89 -6.25
N GLY A 109 -17.76 -13.64 -4.94
CA GLY A 109 -18.75 -14.33 -4.11
C GLY A 109 -18.51 -14.35 -2.60
N THR A 110 -17.42 -13.75 -2.07
CA THR A 110 -17.36 -13.49 -0.62
C THR A 110 -18.23 -12.27 -0.32
N GLU A 111 -19.43 -12.50 0.22
CA GLU A 111 -20.32 -11.44 0.71
C GLU A 111 -19.50 -10.45 1.58
N GLY A 112 -19.35 -9.20 1.11
CA GLY A 112 -18.74 -8.11 1.88
C GLY A 112 -17.40 -7.54 1.37
N GLY A 113 -16.84 -8.01 0.25
CA GLY A 113 -15.63 -7.42 -0.35
C GLY A 113 -14.36 -7.51 0.52
N PRO A 114 -13.23 -6.89 0.09
CA PRO A 114 -11.99 -6.94 0.85
C PRO A 114 -12.03 -5.99 2.05
N ARG A 115 -11.53 -6.46 3.19
CA ARG A 115 -11.41 -5.64 4.39
C ARG A 115 -10.28 -4.63 4.23
N LEU A 116 -10.62 -3.35 4.11
CA LEU A 116 -9.67 -2.27 3.86
C LEU A 116 -8.90 -1.87 5.12
N LEU A 117 -7.65 -1.45 4.92
CA LEU A 117 -6.75 -1.03 5.99
C LEU A 117 -7.00 0.43 6.40
N THR A 118 -6.77 0.71 7.68
CA THR A 118 -6.58 2.09 8.15
C THR A 118 -5.25 2.65 7.64
N PHE A 119 -5.06 3.96 7.73
CA PHE A 119 -3.79 4.60 7.46
C PHE A 119 -2.65 3.99 8.30
N ALA A 120 -2.90 3.74 9.58
CA ALA A 120 -1.91 3.14 10.48
C ALA A 120 -1.52 1.73 10.01
N ASP A 121 -2.49 0.90 9.64
CA ASP A 121 -2.23 -0.47 9.19
C ASP A 121 -1.57 -0.53 7.81
N ALA A 122 -1.91 0.40 6.92
CA ALA A 122 -1.23 0.57 5.65
C ALA A 122 0.25 0.96 5.87
N MET A 123 0.53 1.86 6.83
CA MET A 123 1.91 2.19 7.20
C MET A 123 2.65 1.00 7.79
N THR A 124 2.02 0.16 8.61
CA THR A 124 2.60 -1.09 9.10
C THR A 124 2.97 -2.01 7.93
N ASN A 125 2.08 -2.18 6.94
CA ASN A 125 2.36 -2.98 5.73
C ASN A 125 3.56 -2.45 4.94
N TYR A 126 3.71 -1.13 4.83
CA TYR A 126 4.92 -0.54 4.26
C TYR A 126 6.16 -0.86 5.08
N VAL A 127 6.10 -0.75 6.41
CA VAL A 127 7.23 -1.02 7.29
C VAL A 127 7.68 -2.48 7.16
N ASP A 128 6.76 -3.44 7.09
CA ASP A 128 7.06 -4.85 6.90
C ASP A 128 7.70 -5.11 5.53
N CYS A 129 7.24 -4.39 4.51
CA CYS A 129 7.84 -4.42 3.18
C CYS A 129 9.26 -3.84 3.19
N LEU A 130 9.45 -2.66 3.77
CA LEU A 130 10.73 -1.95 3.78
C LEU A 130 11.77 -2.65 4.65
N SER A 131 11.39 -3.19 5.81
CA SER A 131 12.32 -3.90 6.70
C SER A 131 12.97 -5.06 5.96
N ARG A 132 12.18 -5.88 5.25
CA ARG A 132 12.69 -6.96 4.40
C ARG A 132 13.65 -6.49 3.31
N LEU A 133 13.35 -5.35 2.66
CA LEU A 133 14.24 -4.83 1.62
C LEU A 133 15.54 -4.27 2.19
N PHE A 134 15.51 -3.66 3.37
CA PHE A 134 16.69 -3.11 4.03
C PHE A 134 17.59 -4.22 4.60
N ASP A 135 17.03 -5.31 5.12
CA ASP A 135 17.81 -6.50 5.53
C ASP A 135 18.66 -7.05 4.38
N GLU A 136 18.11 -7.07 3.16
CA GLU A 136 18.82 -7.49 1.95
C GLU A 136 19.88 -6.48 1.48
N LEU A 137 19.60 -5.18 1.64
CA LEU A 137 20.57 -4.12 1.32
C LEU A 137 21.78 -4.15 2.26
N ASP A 138 21.57 -4.46 3.54
CA ASP A 138 22.63 -4.53 4.54
C ASP A 138 23.48 -5.81 4.39
N THR A 139 22.85 -6.94 4.05
CA THR A 139 23.54 -8.22 3.80
C THR A 139 24.49 -8.13 2.59
N ALA A 140 24.15 -7.34 1.57
CA ALA A 140 24.97 -7.18 0.37
C ALA A 140 26.20 -6.26 0.55
N ASN A 141 26.27 -5.50 1.65
CA ASN A 141 27.35 -4.57 1.95
C ASN A 141 28.31 -5.09 3.04
N SER A 142 28.04 -6.29 3.57
CA SER A 142 28.86 -7.01 4.56
C SER A 142 29.79 -8.01 3.89
#